data_AF-A0A0E3SF47-F1
#
_entry.id   AF-A0A0E3SF47-F1
#
_cell.length_a   1.000
_cell.length_b   1.000
_cell.length_c   1.000
_cell.angle_alpha   90.00
_cell.angle_beta   90.00
_cell.angle_gamma   90.00
#
_symmetry.space_group_name_H-M   'P 1'
#
loop_
_entity.id
_entity.type
_entity.pdbx_description
1 polymer ?
#
loop_
_entity_poly.entity_id
_entity_poly.type
_entity_poly.pdbx_seq_one_letter_code
_entity_poly.pdbx_strand_id
1 'polypeptide(L)' 'MFYVFASFILDLPRSVIEFRVSKSWIEENNIDISTIVLKRSHDRSWTSFATEITGEDEGYLFFEAEARTSPGMHLWKQK' A
#
# COMPACT_ATOMS: atom_id res chain seq x y z
N MET A 1 4.80 -37.44 -14.98
CA MET A 1 4.62 -36.50 -13.87
C MET A 1 5.22 -35.17 -14.31
N PHE A 2 4.40 -34.17 -14.60
CA PHE A 2 4.86 -32.84 -15.03
C PHE A 2 4.10 -31.80 -14.20
N TYR A 3 4.82 -31.01 -13.41
CA TYR A 3 4.28 -29.83 -12.73
C TYR A 3 4.31 -28.67 -13.72
N VAL A 4 3.13 -28.19 -14.12
CA VAL A 4 3.01 -26.89 -14.77
C VAL A 4 2.73 -25.88 -13.66
N PHE A 5 3.72 -25.08 -13.28
CA PHE A 5 3.49 -23.85 -12.52
C PHE A 5 2.79 -22.85 -13.44
N ALA A 6 1.47 -22.96 -13.52
CA ALA A 6 0.66 -21.87 -14.06
C ALA A 6 0.66 -20.76 -13.00
N SER A 7 1.61 -19.83 -13.09
CA SER A 7 1.45 -18.52 -12.46
C SER A 7 0.26 -17.85 -13.12
N PHE A 8 -0.93 -18.12 -12.57
CA PHE A 8 -2.15 -17.42 -12.90
C PHE A 8 -1.97 -16.00 -12.37
N ILE A 9 -1.38 -15.12 -13.19
CA ILE A 9 -1.42 -13.68 -12.91
C ILE A 9 -2.87 -13.29 -13.13
N LEU A 10 -3.67 -13.36 -12.06
CA LEU A 10 -5.03 -12.84 -12.07
C LEU A 10 -4.88 -11.32 -12.21
N ASP A 11 -5.36 -10.77 -13.32
CA ASP A 11 -5.35 -9.33 -13.57
C ASP A 11 -6.38 -8.70 -12.64
N LEU A 12 -5.93 -8.44 -11.41
CA LEU A 12 -6.74 -7.91 -10.35
C LEU A 12 -6.83 -6.41 -10.50
N PRO A 13 -8.00 -5.80 -10.23
CA PRO A 13 -8.09 -4.36 -10.19
C PRO A 13 -7.09 -3.83 -9.17
N ARG A 14 -6.10 -3.09 -9.67
CA ARG A 14 -5.19 -2.31 -8.84
C ARG A 14 -5.99 -1.12 -8.35
N SER A 15 -6.26 -1.07 -7.04
CA SER A 15 -6.76 0.16 -6.44
C SER A 15 -5.57 0.95 -5.94
N VAL A 16 -5.42 2.14 -6.48
CA VAL A 16 -4.40 3.08 -6.09
C VAL A 16 -4.99 4.04 -5.05
N ILE A 17 -4.26 4.27 -3.96
CA ILE A 17 -4.59 5.29 -2.97
C ILE A 17 -3.49 6.33 -2.98
N GLU A 18 -3.84 7.55 -3.36
CA GLU A 18 -2.96 8.71 -3.28
C GLU A 18 -3.15 9.42 -1.95
N PHE A 19 -2.06 9.79 -1.30
CA PHE A 19 -2.07 10.60 -0.09
C PHE A 19 -0.84 11.50 -0.03
N ARG A 20 -0.88 12.50 0.85
CA ARG A 20 0.24 13.43 1.04
C ARG A 20 0.55 13.63 2.51
N VAL A 21 1.80 13.89 2.81
CA VAL A 21 2.29 14.16 4.17
C VAL A 21 3.00 15.50 4.20
N SER A 22 2.72 16.32 5.22
CA SER A 22 3.37 17.62 5.39
C SER A 22 4.86 17.44 5.65
N LYS A 23 5.71 18.19 4.94
CA LYS A 23 7.15 18.22 5.18
C LYS A 23 7.47 18.74 6.58
N SER A 24 6.74 19.75 7.06
CA SER A 24 6.93 20.28 8.42
C SER A 24 6.69 19.21 9.48
N TRP A 25 5.65 18.38 9.32
CA TRP A 25 5.37 17.30 10.27
C TRP A 25 6.46 16.23 10.26
N ILE A 26 7.00 15.90 9.08
CA ILE A 26 8.11 14.94 8.94
C ILE A 26 9.35 15.45 9.67
N GLU A 27 9.71 16.71 9.46
CA GLU A 27 10.87 17.35 10.11
C GLU A 27 10.66 17.49 11.63
N GLU A 28 9.51 18.01 12.06
CA GLU A 28 9.16 18.21 13.48
C GLU A 28 9.19 16.89 14.28
N ASN A 29 8.83 15.78 13.64
CA ASN A 29 8.77 14.47 14.28
C ASN A 29 9.99 13.58 13.95
N ASN A 30 10.98 14.13 13.22
CA ASN A 30 12.20 13.43 12.79
C ASN A 30 11.91 12.06 12.14
N ILE A 31 10.94 12.03 11.23
CA ILE A 31 10.48 10.81 10.57
C ILE A 31 11.39 10.51 9.37
N ASP A 32 11.88 9.27 9.29
CA ASP A 32 12.51 8.77 8.07
C ASP A 32 11.42 8.54 7.02
N ILE A 33 11.49 9.28 5.91
CA ILE A 33 10.52 9.23 4.81
C ILE A 33 10.31 7.80 4.30
N SER A 34 11.35 6.95 4.31
CA SER A 34 11.26 5.56 3.86
C SER A 34 10.35 4.69 4.73
N THR A 35 10.03 5.15 5.94
CA THR A 35 9.13 4.47 6.88
C THR A 35 7.66 4.87 6.72
N ILE A 36 7.38 5.90 5.91
CA ILE A 36 6.02 6.36 5.61
C ILE A 36 5.37 5.38 4.64
N VAL A 37 4.44 4.58 5.17
CA VAL A 37 3.70 3.57 4.40
C VAL A 37 2.23 3.56 4.77
N LEU A 38 1.36 3.31 3.80
CA LEU A 38 -0.06 3.10 4.09
C LEU A 38 -0.25 1.72 4.73
N LYS A 39 -0.91 1.68 5.89
CA LYS A 39 -1.28 0.44 6.57
C LYS A 39 -2.79 0.34 6.76
N ARG A 40 -3.35 -0.85 6.53
CA ARG A 40 -4.72 -1.19 6.89
C ARG A 40 -4.75 -2.05 8.14
N SER A 41 -5.56 -1.65 9.11
CA SER A 41 -5.89 -2.47 10.27
C SER A 41 -7.11 -3.35 9.96
N HIS A 42 -7.00 -4.65 10.24
CA HIS A 42 -8.10 -5.61 10.21
C HIS A 42 -7.80 -6.75 11.17
N ASP A 43 -8.79 -7.20 11.97
CA ASP A 43 -8.64 -8.33 12.92
C ASP A 43 -7.35 -8.28 13.76
N ARG A 44 -7.09 -7.11 14.39
CA ARG A 44 -5.90 -6.86 15.23
C ARG A 44 -4.56 -7.00 14.50
N SER A 45 -4.58 -7.03 13.16
CA SER A 45 -3.41 -7.14 12.31
C SER A 45 -3.26 -5.90 11.44
N TRP A 46 -2.03 -5.49 11.21
CA TRP A 46 -1.70 -4.38 10.32
C TRP A 46 -1.04 -4.93 9.06
N THR A 47 -1.60 -4.60 7.89
CA THR A 47 -1.02 -4.96 6.59
C THR A 47 -0.51 -3.69 5.92
N SER A 48 0.77 -3.66 5.59
CA SER A 48 1.37 -2.57 4.81
C SER A 48 1.09 -2.74 3.33
N PHE A 49 0.78 -1.64 2.64
CA PHE A 49 0.75 -1.58 1.19
C PHE A 49 2.11 -1.10 0.65
N ALA A 50 2.46 -1.57 -0.55
CA ALA A 50 3.57 -0.99 -1.29
C ALA A 50 3.26 0.49 -1.51
N THR A 51 4.13 1.36 -1.02
CA THR A 51 3.96 2.81 -1.02
C THR A 51 5.18 3.42 -1.67
N GLU A 52 4.97 4.31 -2.63
CA GLU A 52 6.02 5.00 -3.36
C GLU A 52 5.80 6.50 -3.32
N ILE A 53 6.88 7.28 -3.40
CA ILE A 53 6.80 8.74 -3.53
C ILE A 53 6.60 9.05 -5.00
N THR A 54 5.53 9.77 -5.32
CA THR A 54 5.21 10.14 -6.71
C THR A 54 5.56 11.58 -7.04
N GLY A 55 5.82 12.41 -6.04
CA GLY A 55 6.27 13.78 -6.23
C GLY A 55 6.32 14.58 -4.95
N GLU A 56 6.57 15.86 -5.09
CA GLU A 56 6.60 16.82 -3.98
C GLU A 56 6.23 18.23 -4.44
N ASP A 57 5.80 19.06 -3.49
CA ASP A 57 5.69 20.51 -3.63
C ASP A 57 6.40 21.22 -2.45
N GLU A 58 6.20 22.53 -2.31
CA GLU A 58 6.82 23.32 -1.23
C GLU A 58 6.43 22.84 0.18
N GLY A 59 5.23 22.28 0.36
CA GLY A 59 4.68 21.92 1.66
C GLY A 59 4.53 20.41 1.91
N TYR A 60 4.49 19.59 0.85
CA TYR A 60 4.06 18.21 0.94
C TYR A 60 4.94 17.25 0.13
N LEU A 61 5.02 16.02 0.62
CA LEU A 61 5.43 14.84 -0.15
C LEU A 61 4.17 14.07 -0.56
N PHE A 62 4.09 13.67 -1.83
CA PHE A 62 2.99 12.89 -2.38
C PHE A 62 3.38 11.42 -2.48
N PHE A 63 2.46 10.56 -2.09
CA PHE A 63 2.63 9.12 -2.05
C PHE A 63 1.50 8.42 -2.77
N GLU A 64 1.84 7.30 -3.39
CA GLU A 64 0.91 6.37 -4.00
C GLU A 64 1.05 5.01 -3.34
N ALA A 65 -0.06 4.43 -2.89
CA ALA A 65 -0.10 3.08 -2.35
C ALA A 65 -0.90 2.15 -3.25
N GLU A 66 -0.24 1.10 -3.75
CA GLU A 66 -0.89 0.08 -4.57
C GLU A 66 -1.53 -0.99 -3.67
N ALA A 67 -2.86 -1.00 -3.62
CA ALA A 67 -3.60 -2.09 -3.01
C ALA A 67 -3.92 -3.15 -4.07
N ARG A 68 -3.13 -4.23 -4.07
CA ARG A 68 -3.43 -5.44 -4.83
C ARG A 68 -4.56 -6.20 -4.13
N THR A 69 -5.76 -6.12 -4.69
CA THR A 69 -6.85 -6.98 -4.25
C THR A 69 -6.58 -8.38 -4.77
N SER A 70 -5.90 -9.25 -4.02
CA SER A 70 -5.82 -10.68 -4.34
C SER A 70 -7.25 -11.28 -4.45
N PRO A 71 -7.52 -12.32 -5.26
CA PRO A 71 -8.85 -12.89 -5.41
C PRO A 71 -9.34 -13.55 -4.10
N GLY A 72 -8.47 -13.66 -3.08
CA GLY A 72 -8.82 -14.03 -1.71
C GLY A 72 -9.23 -12.86 -0.80
N MET A 73 -9.03 -11.59 -1.19
CA MET A 73 -9.41 -10.43 -0.38
C MET A 73 -10.93 -10.25 -0.26
N HIS A 74 -11.71 -10.87 -1.15
CA HIS A 74 -13.17 -10.97 -1.01
C HIS A 74 -13.62 -12.15 -0.13
N LEU A 75 -12.74 -13.11 0.20
CA LEU A 75 -13.09 -14.29 1.01
C LEU A 75 -13.10 -14.03 2.54
N TRP A 76 -12.66 -12.85 2.99
CA TRP A 76 -12.81 -12.43 4.40
C TRP A 76 -14.26 -11.97 4.72
N LYS A 77 -15.11 -11.83 3.70
CA LYS A 77 -16.56 -11.77 3.89
C LYS A 77 -17.04 -13.21 4.04
N GLN A 78 -17.11 -13.68 5.28
CA GLN A 78 -17.93 -14.78 5.82
C GLN A 78 -17.12 -15.65 6.78
N LYS A 79 -17.18 -15.25 8.05
CA LYS A 79 -17.40 -16.19 9.15
C LYS A 79 -18.27 -15.52 10.20
#